data_AF-A0A1X4I0I0-F1
#
_entry.id   AF-A0A1X4I0I0-F1
#
_cell.length_a   1.000
_cell.length_b   1.000
_cell.length_c   1.000
_cell.angle_alpha   90.00
_cell.angle_beta   90.00
_cell.angle_gamma   90.00
#
_symmetry.space_group_name_H-M   'P 1'
#
loop_
_entity.id
_entity.type
_entity.pdbx_description
1 polymer ?
#
loop_
_entity_poly.entity_id
_entity_poly.type
_entity_poly.pdbx_seq_one_letter_code
_entity_poly.pdbx_strand_id
1 'polypeptide(L)'
;MTSSGPETSTRTTGTHRTHREVRDRGAARTLAQRPDTRYESHLDGLFTYCLSVLCDHDAATAALAEVLVLAERRGRHVPDELGSRRAWLYALARWACLRRLAEAGRQRRAARA
;
A
#
# COMPACT_ATOMS: atom_id res chain seq x y z
N MET A 1 -55.32 -46.54 28.15
CA MET A 1 -55.53 -45.21 27.54
C MET A 1 -54.23 -44.44 27.77
N THR A 2 -53.42 -44.02 26.81
CA THR A 2 -53.44 -43.91 25.34
C THR A 2 -52.00 -43.99 24.84
N SER A 3 -51.80 -44.68 23.71
CA SER A 3 -50.59 -44.68 22.90
C SER A 3 -50.42 -43.33 22.18
N SER A 4 -49.20 -42.84 21.99
CA SER A 4 -48.82 -41.86 20.94
C SER A 4 -47.29 -41.73 20.83
N GLY A 5 -46.70 -42.31 19.79
CA GLY A 5 -45.65 -41.65 18.98
C GLY A 5 -46.28 -41.17 17.65
N PRO A 6 -45.57 -40.59 16.65
CA PRO A 6 -44.13 -40.34 16.51
C PRO A 6 -43.77 -38.89 16.08
N GLU A 7 -42.50 -38.72 15.73
CA GLU A 7 -41.74 -37.55 15.27
C GLU A 7 -42.40 -36.63 14.21
N THR A 8 -42.03 -35.34 14.20
CA THR A 8 -41.65 -34.60 12.97
C THR A 8 -41.00 -33.23 13.26
N SER A 9 -39.77 -33.11 12.75
CA SER A 9 -39.19 -32.00 11.98
C SER A 9 -39.16 -30.58 12.56
N THR A 10 -37.95 -30.08 12.80
CA THR A 10 -37.43 -28.94 12.02
C THR A 10 -35.91 -28.98 11.98
N ARG A 11 -35.41 -29.72 10.99
CA ARG A 11 -34.13 -29.40 10.36
C ARG A 11 -34.24 -27.97 9.84
N THR A 12 -33.34 -27.10 10.24
CA THR A 12 -32.61 -26.11 9.41
C THR A 12 -32.16 -24.96 10.31
N THR A 13 -30.89 -24.95 10.70
CA THR A 13 -30.22 -23.69 11.01
C THR A 13 -29.01 -23.62 10.11
N GLY A 14 -29.11 -22.70 9.16
CA GLY A 14 -28.24 -22.62 7.98
C GLY A 14 -26.77 -22.57 8.33
N THR A 15 -26.02 -23.41 7.61
CA THR A 15 -24.79 -22.97 6.95
C THR A 15 -24.91 -21.51 6.51
N HIS A 16 -24.03 -20.63 6.99
CA HIS A 16 -23.40 -19.52 6.25
C HIS A 16 -22.60 -18.64 7.22
N ARG A 17 -21.47 -19.15 7.72
CA ARG A 17 -20.36 -18.32 8.20
C ARG A 17 -19.15 -18.52 7.29
N THR A 18 -19.23 -18.01 6.07
CA THR A 18 -18.07 -17.88 5.18
C THR A 18 -17.95 -16.46 4.60
N HIS A 19 -18.94 -15.59 4.83
CA HIS A 19 -18.93 -14.22 4.31
C HIS A 19 -18.29 -13.18 5.25
N ARG A 20 -18.00 -13.54 6.51
CA ARG A 20 -17.36 -12.63 7.48
C ARG A 20 -15.84 -12.54 7.27
N GLU A 21 -15.19 -13.64 6.91
CA GLU A 21 -13.73 -13.71 6.76
C GLU A 21 -13.20 -12.94 5.54
N VAL A 22 -13.96 -12.87 4.44
CA VAL A 22 -13.54 -12.12 3.24
C VAL A 22 -13.57 -10.62 3.52
N ARG A 23 -14.55 -10.15 4.31
CA ARG A 23 -14.63 -8.75 4.74
C ARG A 23 -13.53 -8.41 5.74
N ASP A 24 -13.19 -9.33 6.64
CA ASP A 24 -12.11 -9.15 7.61
C ASP A 24 -10.73 -9.18 6.95
N ARG A 25 -10.52 -10.02 5.92
CA ARG A 25 -9.28 -10.03 5.13
C ARG A 25 -9.18 -8.80 4.22
N GLY A 26 -10.31 -8.31 3.71
CA GLY A 26 -10.40 -7.04 2.98
C GLY A 26 -10.13 -5.84 3.89
N ALA A 27 -10.74 -5.80 5.06
CA ALA A 27 -10.52 -4.77 6.08
C ALA A 27 -9.09 -4.83 6.65
N ALA A 28 -8.53 -6.01 6.88
CA ALA A 28 -7.13 -6.20 7.25
C ALA A 28 -6.17 -5.78 6.13
N ARG A 29 -6.52 -5.99 4.85
CA ARG A 29 -5.78 -5.41 3.72
C ARG A 29 -5.91 -3.88 3.67
N THR A 30 -7.08 -3.31 3.97
CA THR A 30 -7.29 -1.86 4.03
C THR A 30 -6.57 -1.23 5.24
N LEU A 31 -6.48 -1.94 6.37
CA LEU A 31 -5.69 -1.55 7.54
C LEU A 31 -4.19 -1.71 7.30
N ALA A 32 -3.78 -2.73 6.54
CA ALA A 32 -2.40 -2.88 6.07
C ALA A 32 -2.04 -1.88 4.95
N GLN A 33 -3.04 -1.33 4.26
CA GLN A 33 -2.88 -0.24 3.29
C GLN A 33 -3.00 1.14 3.92
N ARG A 34 -3.37 1.24 5.20
CA ARG A 34 -3.23 2.50 5.91
C ARG A 34 -1.72 2.73 5.99
N PRO A 35 -1.17 3.70 5.23
CA PRO A 35 0.26 3.96 5.28
C PRO A 35 0.58 4.16 6.74
N ASP A 36 1.48 3.33 7.24
CA ASP A 36 1.86 3.29 8.66
C ASP A 36 2.02 4.75 9.11
N THR A 37 1.26 5.18 10.13
CA THR A 37 1.13 6.61 10.52
C THR A 37 2.47 7.35 10.69
N ARG A 38 3.55 6.58 10.77
CA ARG A 38 4.96 6.94 10.77
C ARG A 38 5.45 7.62 9.48
N TYR A 39 4.85 7.32 8.32
CA TYR A 39 5.23 7.92 7.04
C TYR A 39 4.43 9.17 6.71
N GLU A 40 3.21 9.32 7.25
CA GLU A 40 2.31 10.42 6.90
C GLU A 40 2.93 11.80 7.12
N SER A 41 3.69 11.99 8.20
CA SER A 41 4.38 13.25 8.48
C SER A 41 5.46 13.62 7.45
N HIS A 42 5.93 12.66 6.65
CA HIS A 42 6.97 12.87 5.64
C HIS A 42 6.42 12.93 4.22
N LEU A 43 5.15 12.56 3.99
CA LEU A 43 4.57 12.46 2.64
C LEU A 43 4.58 13.80 1.91
N ASP A 44 4.16 14.86 2.59
CA ASP A 44 4.09 16.20 2.01
C ASP A 44 5.47 16.68 1.55
N GLY A 45 6.48 16.60 2.44
CA GLY A 45 7.86 16.99 2.12
C GLY A 45 8.53 16.12 1.05
N LEU A 46 8.18 14.83 0.97
CA LEU A 46 8.67 13.95 -0.11
C LEU A 46 7.99 14.26 -1.44
N PHE A 47 6.69 14.55 -1.42
CA PHE A 47 5.94 14.96 -2.60
C PHE A 47 6.48 16.28 -3.16
N THR A 48 6.66 17.30 -2.32
CA THR A 48 7.25 18.59 -2.72
C THR A 48 8.63 18.41 -3.34
N TYR A 49 9.46 17.55 -2.76
CA TYR A 49 10.78 17.24 -3.32
C TYR A 49 10.68 16.57 -4.70
N CYS A 50 9.83 15.55 -4.84
CA CYS A 50 9.59 14.88 -6.12
C CYS A 50 9.06 15.85 -7.19
N LEU A 51 8.11 16.71 -6.82
CA LEU A 51 7.56 17.75 -7.69
C LEU A 51 8.64 18.74 -8.13
N SER A 52 9.52 19.14 -7.22
CA SER A 52 10.62 20.06 -7.54
C SER A 52 11.64 19.46 -8.51
N VAL A 53 11.86 18.15 -8.47
CA VAL A 53 12.84 17.46 -9.32
C VAL A 53 12.25 17.06 -10.68
N LEU A 54 11.00 16.60 -10.70
CA LEU A 54 10.34 16.09 -11.90
C LEU A 54 9.52 17.15 -12.64
N CYS A 55 9.12 18.22 -11.95
CA CYS A 55 8.26 19.30 -12.48
C CYS A 55 6.95 18.81 -13.11
N ASP A 56 6.49 17.63 -12.71
CA ASP A 56 5.30 16.98 -13.24
C ASP A 56 4.57 16.28 -12.09
N HIS A 57 3.28 16.57 -11.94
CA HIS A 57 2.47 16.12 -10.81
C HIS A 57 2.23 14.60 -10.85
N ASP A 58 1.97 14.05 -12.03
CA ASP A 58 1.69 12.62 -12.20
C ASP A 58 2.97 11.80 -12.01
N ALA A 59 4.09 12.29 -12.55
CA ALA A 59 5.40 11.69 -12.34
C ALA A 59 5.82 11.76 -10.86
N ALA A 60 5.54 12.88 -10.17
CA ALA A 60 5.80 13.01 -8.73
C ALA A 60 4.94 12.04 -7.90
N THR A 61 3.66 11.90 -8.24
CA THR A 61 2.74 10.95 -7.58
C THR A 61 3.19 9.52 -7.80
N ALA A 62 3.56 9.16 -9.03
CA ALA A 62 4.06 7.82 -9.35
C ALA A 62 5.39 7.51 -8.65
N ALA A 63 6.31 8.48 -8.59
CA ALA A 63 7.56 8.35 -7.85
C ALA A 63 7.32 8.16 -6.35
N LEU A 64 6.39 8.92 -5.76
CA LEU A 64 6.03 8.78 -4.34
C LEU A 64 5.41 7.41 -4.05
N ALA A 65 4.54 6.90 -4.92
CA ALA A 65 3.99 5.55 -4.79
C ALA A 65 5.08 4.47 -4.82
N GLU A 66 6.08 4.60 -5.70
CA GLU A 66 7.24 3.69 -5.73
C GLU A 66 8.05 3.74 -4.44
N VAL A 67 8.29 4.93 -3.89
CA VAL A 67 9.00 5.12 -2.62
C VAL A 67 8.27 4.39 -1.49
N LEU A 68 6.94 4.51 -1.40
CA LEU A 68 6.15 3.85 -0.36
C LEU A 68 6.14 2.33 -0.51
N VAL A 69 6.00 1.81 -1.73
CA VAL A 69 6.10 0.36 -1.99
C VAL A 69 7.47 -0.18 -1.58
N LEU A 70 8.54 0.57 -1.83
CA LEU A 70 9.89 0.18 -1.42
C LEU A 70 10.10 0.32 0.08
N ALA A 71 9.51 1.33 0.68
CA ALA A 71 9.57 1.55 2.11
C ALA A 71 8.89 0.40 2.86
N GLU A 72 7.69 0.00 2.42
CA GLU A 72 6.93 -1.12 2.97
C GLU A 72 7.73 -2.44 2.84
N ARG A 73 8.27 -2.72 1.66
CA ARG A 73 9.11 -3.92 1.43
C ARG A 73 10.34 -3.98 2.32
N ARG A 74 10.93 -2.82 2.62
CA ARG A 74 12.12 -2.70 3.48
C ARG A 74 11.80 -2.45 4.95
N GLY A 75 10.53 -2.27 5.31
CA GLY A 75 10.04 -1.95 6.66
C GLY A 75 10.53 -2.90 7.76
N ARG A 76 10.88 -4.14 7.42
CA ARG A 76 11.49 -5.11 8.35
C ARG A 76 12.96 -4.83 8.70
N HIS A 77 13.62 -3.91 8.00
CA HIS A 77 15.03 -3.54 8.16
C HIS A 77 15.25 -2.04 8.33
N VAL A 78 14.19 -1.28 8.65
CA VAL A 78 14.28 0.19 8.77
C VAL A 78 14.97 0.58 10.09
N PRO A 79 15.93 1.52 10.05
CA PRO A 79 16.51 2.11 11.26
C PRO A 79 15.43 2.71 12.17
N ASP A 80 15.50 2.41 13.47
CA ASP A 80 14.46 2.81 14.43
C ASP A 80 14.51 4.32 14.76
N GLU A 81 15.66 4.94 14.57
CA GLU A 81 15.86 6.37 14.81
C GLU A 81 15.12 7.23 13.76
N LEU A 82 14.25 8.14 14.25
CA LEU A 82 13.47 9.07 13.44
C LEU A 82 14.32 9.90 12.44
N GLY A 83 15.51 10.34 12.85
CA GLY A 83 16.42 11.09 11.98
C GLY A 83 16.96 10.24 10.82
N SER A 84 17.35 9.00 11.12
CA SER A 84 17.83 8.02 10.15
C SER A 84 16.72 7.58 9.19
N ARG A 85 15.47 7.50 9.67
CA ARG A 85 14.29 7.18 8.85
C ARG A 85 13.96 8.26 7.83
N ARG A 86 13.95 9.53 8.23
CA ARG A 86 13.70 10.65 7.30
C ARG A 86 14.78 10.69 6.21
N ALA A 87 16.05 10.61 6.60
CA ALA A 87 17.17 10.59 5.65
C ALA A 87 17.05 9.42 4.66
N TRP A 88 16.67 8.24 5.16
CA TRP A 88 16.44 7.06 4.33
C TRP A 88 15.29 7.24 3.33
N LEU A 89 14.16 7.82 3.74
CA LEU A 89 13.04 8.11 2.84
C LEU A 89 13.44 9.09 1.72
N TYR A 90 14.19 10.15 2.05
CA TYR A 90 14.70 11.07 1.04
C TYR A 90 15.70 10.41 0.08
N ALA A 91 16.51 9.47 0.57
CA ALA A 91 17.39 8.69 -0.30
C ALA A 91 16.59 7.83 -1.29
N LEU A 92 15.51 7.19 -0.85
CA LEU A 92 14.60 6.45 -1.74
C LEU A 92 13.92 7.37 -2.75
N ALA A 93 13.42 8.53 -2.32
CA ALA A 93 12.79 9.51 -3.20
C ALA A 93 13.76 10.01 -4.27
N ARG A 94 15.01 10.31 -3.90
CA ARG A 94 16.06 10.67 -4.86
C ARG A 94 16.29 9.55 -5.88
N TRP A 95 16.40 8.30 -5.43
CA TRP A 95 16.57 7.15 -6.32
C TRP A 95 15.39 7.00 -7.30
N ALA A 96 14.15 7.13 -6.82
CA ALA A 96 12.95 7.01 -7.65
C ALA A 96 12.89 8.13 -8.72
N CYS A 97 13.16 9.38 -8.33
CA CYS A 97 13.21 10.51 -9.25
C CYS A 97 14.27 10.32 -10.34
N LEU A 98 15.49 9.90 -9.97
CA LEU A 98 16.57 9.68 -10.93
C LEU A 98 16.24 8.56 -11.92
N ARG A 99 15.59 7.48 -11.47
CA ARG A 99 15.13 6.40 -12.36
C ARG A 99 14.10 6.90 -13.38
N ARG A 100 13.13 7.70 -12.93
CA ARG A 100 12.11 8.31 -13.81
C ARG A 100 12.74 9.24 -14.85
N LEU A 101 13.69 10.08 -14.44
CA LEU A 101 14.45 10.94 -15.36
C LEU A 101 15.25 10.11 -16.39
N ALA A 102 15.85 9.01 -15.95
CA ALA A 102 16.57 8.10 -16.83
C ALA A 102 15.63 7.39 -17.82
N GLU A 103 14.45 6.95 -17.37
CA GLU A 103 13.40 6.37 -18.21
C GLU A 103 12.90 7.37 -19.26
N ALA A 104 12.55 8.60 -18.84
CA ALA A 104 12.17 9.68 -19.75
C ALA A 104 13.28 10.05 -20.74
N GLY A 105 14.54 9.99 -20.31
CA GLY A 105 15.71 10.15 -21.17
C GLY A 105 15.81 9.06 -22.24
N ARG A 106 15.59 7.79 -21.88
CA ARG A 106 15.58 6.68 -22.83
C ARG A 106 14.44 6.80 -23.84
N GLN A 107 13.24 7.15 -23.41
CA GLN A 107 12.09 7.33 -24.33
C GLN A 107 12.33 8.45 -25.34
N ARG A 108 12.91 9.59 -24.91
CA ARG A 108 13.28 10.68 -25.82
C ARG A 108 14.36 10.28 -26.83
N ARG A 109 15.29 9.41 -26.45
CA ARG A 109 16.32 8.90 -27.38
C ARG A 109 15.71 7.93 -28.38
N ALA A 110 14.84 7.03 -27.93
CA ALA A 110 14.13 6.10 -28.81
C ALA A 110 13.23 6.81 -29.82
N ALA A 111 12.54 7.89 -29.41
CA ALA A 111 11.69 8.69 -30.31
C ALA A 111 12.49 9.54 -31.32
N ARG A 112 13.81 9.68 -31.15
CA ARG A 112 14.70 10.41 -32.05
C ARG A 112 15.51 9.50 -32.98
N ALA A 113 15.44 8.19 -32.76
CA ALA A 113 16.10 7.17 -33.57
C ALA A 113 15.11 6.59 -34.57
#